data_AF-A0A0D0DX48-F1
#
_entry.id   AF-A0A0D0DX48-F1
#
_cell.length_a   1.000
_cell.length_b   1.000
_cell.length_c   1.000
_cell.angle_alpha   90.00
_cell.angle_beta   90.00
_cell.angle_gamma   90.00
#
_symmetry.space_group_name_H-M   'P 1'
#
loop_
_entity.id
_entity.type
_entity.pdbx_description
1 polymer ?
#
loop_
_entity_poly.entity_id
_entity_poly.type
_entity_poly.pdbx_seq_one_letter_code
_entity_poly.pdbx_strand_id
1 'polypeptide(L)' 'GKNFNCTKDQIDCCCQQILYTQPDFVGTKSLLEALCKVCGYQVLFLPKFHCKHSFIEQC' A
#
# COMPACT_ATOMS: atom_id res chain seq x y z
N GLY A 1 -3.13 -0.12 8.22
CA GLY A 1 -3.70 0.45 6.99
C GLY A 1 -4.41 -0.66 6.25
N LYS A 2 -5.74 -0.56 6.14
CA LYS A 2 -6.69 -1.32 5.29
C LYS A 2 -8.09 -1.04 5.85
N ASN A 3 -8.52 0.21 5.77
CA ASN A 3 -9.90 0.62 6.08
C ASN A 3 -10.48 1.18 4.78
N PHE A 4 -10.78 0.29 3.83
CA PHE A 4 -11.49 0.71 2.63
C PHE A 4 -12.99 0.76 2.97
N ASN A 5 -13.64 1.90 2.75
CA ASN A 5 -15.09 2.02 2.87
C ASN A 5 -15.81 1.45 1.62
N CYS A 6 -15.31 0.34 1.07
CA CYS A 6 -15.96 -0.33 -0.07
C CYS A 6 -16.82 -1.50 0.42
N THR A 7 -17.89 -1.74 -0.32
CA THR A 7 -18.73 -2.94 -0.18
C THR A 7 -17.85 -4.18 -0.26
N LYS A 8 -18.06 -5.14 0.65
CA LYS A 8 -17.37 -6.43 0.57
C LYS A 8 -17.65 -7.07 -0.80
N ASP A 9 -16.62 -7.68 -1.37
CA ASP A 9 -16.64 -8.41 -2.65
C ASP A 9 -16.72 -7.55 -3.93
N GLN A 10 -16.84 -6.23 -3.84
CA GLN A 10 -16.60 -5.37 -5.00
C GLN A 10 -15.10 -5.06 -5.14
N ILE A 11 -14.49 -5.57 -6.21
CA ILE A 11 -13.07 -5.36 -6.53
C ILE A 11 -12.82 -4.15 -7.44
N ASP A 12 -13.89 -3.61 -8.04
CA ASP A 12 -13.89 -2.52 -9.02
C ASP A 12 -14.57 -1.22 -8.51
N CYS A 13 -14.89 -1.13 -7.21
CA CYS A 13 -15.62 0.00 -6.61
C CYS A 13 -14.88 1.35 -6.71
N CYS A 14 -13.55 1.35 -6.62
CA CYS A 14 -12.73 2.56 -6.64
C CYS A 14 -11.30 2.25 -7.09
N CYS A 15 -10.57 3.27 -7.55
CA CYS A 15 -9.18 3.12 -7.99
C CYS A 15 -8.30 2.45 -6.93
N GLN A 16 -8.54 2.73 -5.65
CA GLN A 16 -7.77 2.12 -4.58
C GLN A 16 -8.02 0.60 -4.52
N GLN A 17 -9.27 0.15 -4.51
CA GLN A 17 -9.60 -1.28 -4.49
C GLN A 17 -9.07 -1.99 -5.74
N ILE A 18 -9.22 -1.35 -6.91
CA ILE A 18 -8.70 -1.88 -8.18
C ILE A 18 -7.19 -2.08 -8.09
N LEU A 19 -6.43 -1.07 -7.66
CA LEU A 19 -4.97 -1.16 -7.53
C LEU A 19 -4.53 -2.23 -6.53
N TYR A 20 -5.26 -2.40 -5.42
CA TYR A 20 -4.94 -3.41 -4.41
C TYR A 20 -5.37 -4.84 -4.78
N THR A 21 -6.22 -5.01 -5.79
CA THR A 21 -6.68 -6.33 -6.26
C THR A 21 -6.16 -6.69 -7.65
N GLN A 22 -5.53 -5.75 -8.35
CA GLN A 22 -4.99 -5.97 -9.68
C GLN A 22 -3.92 -7.08 -9.65
N PRO A 23 -4.07 -8.14 -10.47
CA PRO A 23 -3.17 -9.30 -10.47
C PRO A 23 -1.70 -8.94 -10.66
N ASP A 24 -1.44 -7.93 -11.50
CA ASP A 24 -0.09 -7.44 -11.79
C ASP A 24 0.64 -6.89 -10.56
N PHE A 25 -0.09 -6.49 -9.51
CA PHE A 25 0.46 -5.90 -8.29
C PHE A 25 0.41 -6.80 -7.07
N VAL A 26 -0.58 -7.70 -6.94
CA VAL A 26 -0.79 -8.50 -5.71
C VAL A 26 0.26 -9.60 -5.52
N GLY A 27 0.85 -10.10 -6.61
CA GLY A 27 1.83 -11.18 -6.58
C GLY A 27 3.28 -10.77 -6.90
N THR A 28 3.49 -9.51 -7.28
CA THR A 28 4.77 -9.07 -7.87
C THR A 28 5.63 -8.36 -6.84
N LYS A 29 6.89 -8.78 -6.72
CA LYS A 29 7.88 -8.07 -5.89
C LYS A 29 8.16 -6.70 -6.50
N SER A 30 8.29 -5.68 -5.65
CA SER A 30 8.71 -4.37 -6.11
C SER A 30 10.13 -4.42 -6.72
N LEU A 31 10.42 -3.50 -7.62
CA LEU A 31 11.78 -3.35 -8.18
C LEU A 31 12.82 -3.17 -7.07
N LEU A 32 12.48 -2.44 -6.01
CA LEU A 32 13.34 -2.25 -4.84
C LEU A 32 13.66 -3.59 -4.16
N GLU A 33 12.65 -4.42 -3.88
CA GLU A 33 12.86 -5.74 -3.31
C GLU A 33 13.73 -6.64 -4.20
N ALA A 34 13.52 -6.59 -5.52
CA ALA A 34 14.32 -7.36 -6.46
C ALA A 34 15.80 -6.93 -6.43
N LEU A 35 16.07 -5.62 -6.47
CA LEU A 35 17.43 -5.08 -6.42
C LEU A 35 18.12 -5.37 -5.09
N CYS A 36 17.45 -5.13 -3.97
CA CYS A 36 17.98 -5.43 -2.64
C CYS A 36 18.30 -6.92 -2.50
N LYS A 37 17.45 -7.82 -3.03
CA LYS A 37 17.71 -9.26 -3.03
C LYS A 37 18.98 -9.62 -3.81
N VAL A 38 19.20 -9.03 -4.98
CA VAL A 38 20.43 -9.26 -5.78
C VAL A 38 21.68 -8.80 -5.02
N CYS A 39 21.56 -7.71 -4.27
CA CYS A 39 22.65 -7.18 -3.46
C CYS A 39 22.82 -7.87 -2.09
N GLY A 40 21.99 -8.86 -1.74
CA GLY A 40 22.05 -9.57 -0.46
C GLY A 40 21.47 -8.80 0.74
N TYR A 41 20.69 -7.74 0.51
CA TYR A 41 20.06 -6.95 1.56
C TYR A 41 18.62 -7.40 1.85
N GLN A 42 18.22 -7.28 3.11
CA GLN A 42 16.83 -7.45 3.54
C GLN A 42 16.06 -6.13 3.44
N VAL A 43 14.84 -6.18 2.90
CA VAL A 43 13.94 -5.02 2.81
C VAL A 43 12.88 -5.11 3.91
N LEU A 44 12.69 -4.03 4.64
CA LEU A 44 11.64 -3.89 5.67
C LEU A 44 10.70 -2.74 5.29
N PHE A 45 9.44 -3.06 5.02
CA PHE A 45 8.41 -2.05 4.80
C PHE A 45 7.79 -1.62 6.12
N LEU A 46 8.11 -0.41 6.56
CA LEU A 46 7.48 0.18 7.73
C LEU A 46 6.11 0.78 7.34
N PRO A 47 5.09 0.70 8.22
CA PRO A 47 3.85 1.42 8.02
C PRO A 47 4.15 2.90 7.75
N LYS A 48 3.51 3.48 6.73
CA LYS A 48 3.60 4.92 6.50
C LYS A 48 3.07 5.63 7.74
N PHE A 49 3.94 6.35 8.44
CA PHE A 49 3.51 7.25 9.50
C PHE A 49 2.85 8.46 8.84
N HIS A 50 1.53 8.42 8.75
CA HIS A 50 0.77 9.62 8.47
C HIS A 50 0.63 10.34 9.81
N CYS A 51 1.45 11.37 10.03
CA CYS A 51 1.20 12.29 11.12
C CYS A 51 -0.23 12.79 10.95
N LYS A 52 -1.12 12.39 11.86
CA LYS A 52 -2.46 12.97 11.92
C LYS A 52 -2.22 14.46 12.03
N HIS A 53 -2.77 15.21 11.08
CA HIS A 53 -2.59 16.65 10.93
C HIS A 53 -2.37 17.35 12.27
N SER A 54 -1.29 18.13 12.40
CA SER A 54 -1.04 18.92 13.62
C SER A 54 -2.30 19.67 14.02
N PHE A 55 -2.51 19.91 15.31
CA PHE A 55 -3.69 20.61 15.86
C PHE A 55 -4.13 21.89 15.11
N ILE A 56 -3.22 22.55 14.37
CA ILE A 56 -3.49 23.70 13.50
C ILE A 56 -4.38 23.40 12.28
N GLU A 57 -4.53 22.13 11.92
CA GLU A 57 -5.33 21.63 10.78
C GLU A 57 -6.62 20.93 11.25
N GLN A 58 -6.90 20.99 12.55
CA GLN A 58 -8.21 20.73 13.14
C GLN A 58 -8.76 22.07 13.63
N CYS A 59 -9.44 22.80 12.75
CA CYS A 59 -10.36 23.85 13.20
C CYS A 59 -11.43 23.26 14.14
#